data_AF-A0A352N9Q4-F1
#
_entry.id   AF-A0A352N9Q4-F1
#
_cell.length_a   1.000
_cell.length_b   1.000
_cell.length_c   1.000
_cell.angle_alpha   90.00
_cell.angle_beta   90.00
_cell.angle_gamma   90.00
#
_symmetry.space_group_name_H-M   'P 1'
#
loop_
_entity.id
_entity.type
_entity.pdbx_description
1 polymer ?
#
loop_
_entity_poly.entity_id
_entity_poly.type
_entity_poly.pdbx_seq_one_letter_code
_entity_poly.pdbx_strand_id
1 'polypeptide(L)'
;MNKIKIDYIDGIEVDLKKLPINNLHALNYIPHGLFRLAVIIKFQEGKMMPTNPQVKITAFFMQMDPIIPCIFHWFGTSMVNYTRLVGLIKVLSMNSWTTADIVKNKEHIKKECNTYVKSIIPDLREWRNKISAHFAPTDPYDSDNMGTLEQSVMDNIVFLNNRYRTNSLKLTSGGETSTLPDWSVTETYEKLTKRYWPNSQLDFDERKCIAPNWHDFIPKP
;
A
#
# COMPACT_ATOMS: atom_id res chain seq x y z
N MET A 1 -22.74 9.05 17.74
CA MET A 1 -21.40 9.64 17.48
C MET A 1 -21.38 10.21 16.07
N ASN A 2 -20.90 11.45 15.85
CA ASN A 2 -20.84 12.04 14.50
C ASN A 2 -19.42 12.08 13.93
N LYS A 3 -18.42 11.52 14.62
CA LYS A 3 -17.02 11.52 14.17
C LYS A 3 -16.52 10.10 13.99
N ILE A 4 -15.77 9.86 12.92
CA ILE A 4 -15.06 8.60 12.66
C ILE A 4 -13.57 8.89 12.59
N LYS A 5 -12.77 8.15 13.35
CA LYS A 5 -11.31 8.22 13.30
C LYS A 5 -10.77 7.39 12.13
N ILE A 6 -10.00 8.03 11.26
CA ILE A 6 -9.45 7.44 10.03
C ILE A 6 -7.93 7.31 10.05
N ASP A 7 -7.25 7.99 10.99
CA ASP A 7 -5.85 7.76 11.34
C ASP A 7 -5.71 7.85 12.87
N TYR A 8 -5.33 6.74 13.50
CA TYR A 8 -5.25 6.60 14.95
C TYR A 8 -3.95 7.12 15.54
N ILE A 9 -2.89 7.28 14.73
CA ILE A 9 -1.60 7.78 15.19
C ILE A 9 -1.59 9.32 15.14
N ASP A 10 -2.04 9.89 14.03
CA ASP A 10 -2.13 11.35 13.86
C ASP A 10 -3.44 11.94 14.42
N GLY A 11 -4.36 11.09 14.88
CA GLY A 11 -5.65 11.52 15.46
C GLY A 11 -6.60 12.17 14.46
N ILE A 12 -6.55 11.77 13.19
CA ILE A 12 -7.37 12.36 12.12
C ILE A 12 -8.79 11.79 12.18
N GLU A 13 -9.76 12.68 12.24
CA GLU A 13 -11.18 12.36 12.35
C GLU A 13 -11.99 13.05 11.25
N VAL A 14 -13.06 12.40 10.81
CA VAL A 14 -14.06 12.95 9.89
C VAL A 14 -15.34 13.22 10.66
N ASP A 15 -15.83 14.47 10.61
CA ASP A 15 -17.17 14.81 11.11
C ASP A 15 -18.23 14.53 10.03
N LEU A 16 -19.08 13.54 10.28
CA LEU A 16 -20.16 13.10 9.39
C LEU A 16 -21.25 14.16 9.20
N LYS A 17 -21.36 15.15 10.09
CA LYS A 17 -22.29 16.28 9.91
C LYS A 17 -21.70 17.39 9.05
N LYS A 18 -20.38 17.47 8.95
CA LYS A 18 -19.65 18.50 8.22
C LYS A 18 -18.56 17.85 7.38
N LEU A 19 -18.99 17.11 6.37
CA LEU A 19 -18.07 16.37 5.51
C LEU A 19 -17.16 17.32 4.71
N PRO A 20 -15.83 17.16 4.77
CA PRO A 20 -14.92 17.96 3.95
C PRO A 20 -15.01 17.57 2.47
N ILE A 21 -15.44 16.33 2.19
CA ILE A 21 -15.67 15.82 0.84
C ILE A 21 -17.06 15.20 0.70
N ASN A 22 -17.72 15.45 -0.43
CA ASN A 22 -19.10 15.00 -0.66
C ASN A 22 -19.25 13.46 -0.77
N ASN A 23 -18.16 12.74 -1.01
CA ASN A 23 -18.18 11.30 -1.22
C ASN A 23 -17.06 10.62 -0.41
N LEU A 24 -17.45 9.82 0.58
CA LEU A 24 -16.54 9.03 1.41
C LEU A 24 -16.47 7.55 1.00
N HIS A 25 -17.10 7.13 -0.10
CA HIS A 25 -17.19 5.72 -0.48
C HIS A 25 -15.80 5.07 -0.56
N ALA A 26 -14.82 5.78 -1.14
CA ALA A 26 -13.46 5.28 -1.27
C ALA A 26 -12.77 5.03 0.10
N LEU A 27 -13.06 5.83 1.13
CA LEU A 27 -12.54 5.57 2.49
C LEU A 27 -13.04 4.24 3.04
N ASN A 28 -14.23 3.82 2.62
CA ASN A 28 -14.81 2.58 3.09
C ASN A 28 -14.33 1.39 2.26
N TYR A 29 -14.40 1.46 0.94
CA TYR A 29 -14.12 0.30 0.08
C TYR A 29 -12.64 -0.05 -0.05
N ILE A 30 -11.73 0.94 -0.08
CA ILE A 30 -10.31 0.68 -0.28
C ILE A 30 -9.70 -0.16 0.85
N PRO A 31 -9.98 0.09 2.14
CA PRO A 31 -9.54 -0.79 3.24
C PRO A 31 -9.90 -2.26 3.05
N HIS A 32 -11.12 -2.57 2.59
CA HIS A 32 -11.53 -3.95 2.33
C HIS A 32 -10.74 -4.58 1.19
N GLY A 33 -10.50 -3.83 0.12
CA GLY A 33 -9.64 -4.27 -0.98
C GLY A 33 -8.23 -4.58 -0.48
N LEU A 34 -7.63 -3.65 0.27
CA LEU A 34 -6.29 -3.80 0.85
C LEU A 34 -6.19 -5.02 1.77
N PHE A 35 -7.18 -5.23 2.64
CA PHE A 35 -7.26 -6.40 3.50
C PHE A 35 -7.30 -7.69 2.68
N ARG A 36 -8.19 -7.78 1.68
CA ARG A 36 -8.32 -8.97 0.84
C ARG A 36 -7.03 -9.30 0.09
N LEU A 37 -6.38 -8.29 -0.48
CA LEU A 37 -5.08 -8.45 -1.14
C LEU A 37 -4.02 -9.00 -0.17
N ALA A 38 -3.96 -8.46 1.05
CA ALA A 38 -3.04 -8.93 2.08
C ALA A 38 -3.33 -10.37 2.54
N VAL A 39 -4.61 -10.75 2.70
CA VAL A 39 -5.01 -12.13 3.02
C VAL A 39 -4.62 -13.10 1.91
N ILE A 40 -4.82 -12.74 0.64
CA ILE A 40 -4.43 -13.62 -0.48
C ILE A 40 -2.92 -13.85 -0.48
N ILE A 41 -2.11 -12.80 -0.29
CA ILE A 41 -0.66 -12.98 -0.16
C ILE A 41 -0.32 -13.84 1.04
N LYS A 42 -0.93 -13.58 2.21
CA LYS A 42 -0.68 -14.38 3.42
C LYS A 42 -0.97 -15.87 3.21
N PHE A 43 -2.03 -16.18 2.48
CA PHE A 43 -2.38 -17.55 2.11
C PHE A 43 -1.32 -18.18 1.19
N GLN A 44 -0.83 -17.46 0.18
CA GLN A 44 0.26 -17.95 -0.67
C GLN A 44 1.57 -18.11 0.12
N GLU A 45 1.87 -17.20 1.04
CA GLU A 45 3.03 -17.32 1.95
C GLU A 45 2.96 -18.60 2.78
N GLY A 46 1.78 -18.96 3.29
CA GLY A 46 1.54 -20.20 4.04
C GLY A 46 1.80 -21.45 3.21
N LYS A 47 1.44 -21.47 1.92
CA LYS A 47 1.75 -22.60 1.02
C LYS A 47 3.24 -22.76 0.74
N MET A 48 3.97 -21.64 0.72
CA MET A 48 5.40 -21.63 0.43
C MET A 48 6.26 -21.97 1.63
N MET A 49 5.74 -21.91 2.86
CA MET A 49 6.47 -22.33 4.04
C MET A 49 6.86 -23.81 3.90
N PRO A 50 8.13 -24.14 3.64
CA PRO A 50 8.51 -25.51 3.46
C PRO A 50 8.54 -26.20 4.82
N THR A 51 8.20 -27.49 4.87
CA THR A 51 8.58 -28.37 5.98
C THR A 51 10.10 -28.57 6.06
N ASN A 52 10.88 -28.05 5.08
CA ASN A 52 12.34 -28.23 5.02
C ASN A 52 13.09 -26.97 4.48
N PRO A 53 13.94 -26.30 5.30
CA PRO A 53 14.60 -25.02 5.00
C PRO A 53 15.73 -25.04 3.93
N GLN A 54 15.94 -26.15 3.22
CA GLN A 54 17.08 -26.35 2.32
C GLN A 54 16.79 -26.14 0.82
N VAL A 55 15.53 -26.00 0.38
CA VAL A 55 15.21 -25.77 -1.04
C VAL A 55 15.35 -24.28 -1.37
N LYS A 56 16.60 -23.83 -1.53
CA LYS A 56 16.99 -22.42 -1.59
C LYS A 56 17.07 -21.87 -3.02
N ILE A 57 16.32 -20.78 -3.23
CA ILE A 57 16.53 -19.68 -4.20
C ILE A 57 16.28 -20.00 -5.69
N THR A 58 16.76 -21.11 -6.26
CA THR A 58 16.75 -21.30 -7.73
C THR A 58 15.40 -21.74 -8.31
N ALA A 59 14.51 -22.34 -7.52
CA ALA A 59 13.15 -22.73 -7.95
C ALA A 59 12.14 -21.56 -7.89
N PHE A 60 12.49 -20.43 -7.29
CA PHE A 60 11.54 -19.37 -6.90
C PHE A 60 10.97 -18.55 -8.06
N PHE A 61 11.73 -18.35 -9.15
CA PHE A 61 11.24 -17.56 -10.28
C PHE A 61 10.24 -18.32 -11.17
N MET A 62 10.27 -19.66 -11.19
CA MET A 62 9.47 -20.47 -12.12
C MET A 62 8.17 -21.02 -11.51
N GLN A 63 7.94 -20.87 -10.20
CA GLN A 63 6.78 -21.45 -9.50
C GLN A 63 5.91 -20.43 -8.76
N MET A 64 6.19 -19.12 -8.93
CA MET A 64 5.35 -18.09 -8.33
C MET A 64 4.01 -18.00 -9.08
N ASP A 65 2.91 -18.02 -8.33
CA ASP A 65 1.57 -17.78 -8.88
C ASP A 65 1.55 -16.39 -9.54
N PRO A 66 1.21 -16.26 -10.84
CA PRO A 66 1.22 -14.99 -11.57
C PRO A 66 0.35 -13.90 -10.94
N ILE A 67 -0.61 -14.26 -10.08
CA ILE A 67 -1.42 -13.28 -9.34
C ILE A 67 -0.60 -12.47 -8.33
N ILE A 68 0.54 -12.98 -7.87
CA ILE A 68 1.34 -12.36 -6.80
C ILE A 68 1.90 -11.00 -7.26
N PRO A 69 2.62 -10.87 -8.39
CA PRO A 69 3.01 -9.56 -8.91
C PRO A 69 1.84 -8.60 -9.09
N CYS A 70 0.72 -9.07 -9.65
CA CYS A 70 -0.49 -8.25 -9.81
C CYS A 70 -1.00 -7.69 -8.47
N ILE A 71 -1.02 -8.53 -7.42
CA ILE A 71 -1.43 -8.09 -6.08
C ILE A 71 -0.47 -7.03 -5.53
N PHE A 72 0.84 -7.16 -5.72
CA PHE A 72 1.79 -6.12 -5.30
C PHE A 72 1.50 -4.78 -5.99
N HIS A 73 1.17 -4.79 -7.29
CA HIS A 73 0.80 -3.57 -8.02
C HIS A 73 -0.51 -2.95 -7.51
N TRP A 74 -1.55 -3.78 -7.34
CA TRP A 74 -2.86 -3.33 -6.86
C TRP A 74 -2.78 -2.82 -5.42
N PHE A 75 -2.03 -3.52 -4.56
CA PHE A 75 -1.84 -3.13 -3.17
C PHE A 75 -1.07 -1.81 -3.07
N GLY A 76 0.08 -1.70 -3.73
CA GLY A 76 0.90 -0.49 -3.73
C GLY A 76 0.11 0.73 -4.20
N THR A 77 -0.62 0.59 -5.31
CA THR A 77 -1.46 1.68 -5.85
C THR A 77 -2.61 2.04 -4.93
N SER A 78 -3.34 1.04 -4.42
CA SER A 78 -4.51 1.26 -3.56
C SER A 78 -4.12 1.87 -2.22
N MET A 79 -2.99 1.45 -1.64
CA MET A 79 -2.49 1.95 -0.36
C MET A 79 -2.04 3.41 -0.49
N VAL A 80 -1.31 3.76 -1.55
CA VAL A 80 -0.97 5.16 -1.85
C VAL A 80 -2.23 6.01 -2.01
N ASN A 81 -3.23 5.54 -2.76
CA ASN A 81 -4.49 6.27 -2.93
C ASN A 81 -5.25 6.47 -1.61
N TYR A 82 -5.32 5.43 -0.76
CA TYR A 82 -5.94 5.54 0.56
C TYR A 82 -5.23 6.55 1.45
N THR A 83 -3.90 6.47 1.57
CA THR A 83 -3.11 7.41 2.37
C THR A 83 -3.24 8.85 1.84
N ARG A 84 -3.31 9.04 0.52
CA ARG A 84 -3.59 10.37 -0.08
C ARG A 84 -4.97 10.89 0.32
N LEU A 85 -5.98 10.02 0.34
CA LEU A 85 -7.35 10.41 0.71
C LEU A 85 -7.44 10.82 2.18
N VAL A 86 -6.75 10.10 3.08
CA VAL A 86 -6.61 10.50 4.49
C VAL A 86 -5.89 11.85 4.61
N GLY A 87 -4.80 12.04 3.87
CA GLY A 87 -4.07 13.32 3.82
C GLY A 87 -4.93 14.48 3.29
N LEU A 88 -5.77 14.23 2.28
CA LEU A 88 -6.72 15.20 1.74
C LEU A 88 -7.72 15.64 2.81
N ILE A 89 -8.28 14.69 3.55
CA ILE A 89 -9.22 14.98 4.63
C ILE A 89 -8.55 15.79 5.74
N LYS A 90 -7.30 15.45 6.09
CA LYS A 90 -6.50 16.20 7.07
C LYS A 90 -6.38 17.67 6.66
N VAL A 91 -5.88 17.93 5.45
CA VAL A 91 -5.65 19.31 4.97
C VAL A 91 -6.96 20.09 4.84
N LEU A 92 -8.04 19.47 4.35
CA LEU A 92 -9.34 20.14 4.24
C LEU A 92 -9.89 20.50 5.63
N SER A 93 -9.80 19.57 6.59
CA SER A 93 -10.31 19.78 7.95
C SER A 93 -9.53 20.87 8.69
N MET A 94 -8.20 20.89 8.58
CA MET A 94 -7.34 21.90 9.22
C MET A 94 -7.61 23.32 8.72
N ASN A 95 -7.98 23.46 7.44
CA ASN A 95 -8.23 24.76 6.81
C ASN A 95 -9.73 25.11 6.73
N SER A 96 -10.62 24.28 7.30
CA SER A 96 -12.08 24.42 7.15
C SER A 96 -12.54 24.49 5.69
N TRP A 97 -11.84 23.81 4.78
CA TRP A 97 -12.13 23.74 3.36
C TRP A 97 -13.13 22.63 3.04
N THR A 98 -13.78 22.79 1.89
CA THR A 98 -14.75 21.87 1.32
C THR A 98 -14.32 21.37 -0.06
N THR A 99 -15.13 20.52 -0.69
CA THR A 99 -14.88 20.05 -2.08
C THR A 99 -14.74 21.22 -3.06
N ALA A 100 -15.47 22.32 -2.85
CA ALA A 100 -15.41 23.50 -3.71
C ALA A 100 -14.06 24.23 -3.66
N ASP A 101 -13.29 24.04 -2.59
CA ASP A 101 -12.01 24.71 -2.36
C ASP A 101 -10.83 23.92 -2.95
N ILE A 102 -11.04 22.66 -3.36
CA ILE A 102 -9.98 21.80 -3.91
C ILE A 102 -9.35 22.43 -5.14
N VAL A 103 -10.16 22.95 -6.07
CA VAL A 103 -9.67 23.55 -7.31
C VAL A 103 -8.85 24.81 -7.04
N LYS A 104 -9.30 25.63 -6.07
CA LYS A 104 -8.64 26.89 -5.70
C LYS A 104 -7.30 26.65 -5.00
N ASN A 105 -7.19 25.58 -4.23
CA ASN A 105 -6.03 25.29 -3.37
C ASN A 105 -5.21 24.08 -3.85
N LYS A 106 -5.31 23.72 -5.13
CA LYS A 106 -4.77 22.46 -5.69
C LYS A 106 -3.29 22.23 -5.39
N GLU A 107 -2.45 23.26 -5.47
CA GLU A 107 -1.00 23.11 -5.26
C GLU A 107 -0.65 22.88 -3.79
N HIS A 108 -1.33 23.61 -2.88
CA HIS A 108 -1.16 23.40 -1.45
C HIS A 108 -1.62 22.00 -1.05
N ILE A 109 -2.81 21.58 -1.49
CA ILE A 109 -3.37 20.24 -1.23
C ILE A 109 -2.43 19.16 -1.78
N LYS A 110 -1.94 19.32 -3.01
CA LYS A 110 -1.01 18.36 -3.63
C LYS A 110 0.27 18.23 -2.81
N LYS A 111 0.84 19.35 -2.35
CA LYS A 111 2.04 19.36 -1.51
C LYS A 111 1.79 18.65 -0.18
N GLU A 112 0.75 19.02 0.55
CA GLU A 112 0.43 18.42 1.85
C GLU A 112 0.14 16.91 1.75
N CYS A 113 -0.67 16.48 0.76
CA CYS A 113 -0.92 15.07 0.53
C CYS A 113 0.35 14.29 0.16
N ASN A 114 1.24 14.88 -0.64
CA ASN A 114 2.52 14.24 -0.98
C ASN A 114 3.43 14.11 0.24
N THR A 115 3.52 15.14 1.07
CA THR A 115 4.28 15.12 2.33
C THR A 115 3.73 14.03 3.25
N TYR A 116 2.40 13.95 3.38
CA TYR A 116 1.72 12.95 4.22
C TYR A 116 2.00 11.51 3.76
N VAL A 117 1.90 11.24 2.46
CA VAL A 117 2.20 9.90 1.93
C VAL A 117 3.67 9.55 2.14
N LYS A 118 4.59 10.49 1.86
CA LYS A 118 6.03 10.25 1.99
C LYS A 118 6.44 9.98 3.44
N SER A 119 5.76 10.54 4.43
CA SER A 119 6.07 10.29 5.83
C SER A 119 5.55 8.94 6.35
N ILE A 120 4.54 8.34 5.71
CA ILE A 120 3.91 7.10 6.19
C ILE A 120 4.35 5.88 5.38
N ILE A 121 4.40 5.99 4.06
CA ILE A 121 4.69 4.88 3.13
C ILE A 121 5.64 5.32 2.00
N PRO A 122 6.86 5.78 2.33
CA PRO A 122 7.82 6.24 1.32
C PRO A 122 8.11 5.16 0.26
N ASP A 123 8.27 3.92 0.70
CA ASP A 123 8.63 2.78 -0.15
C ASP A 123 7.53 2.46 -1.17
N LEU A 124 6.27 2.39 -0.72
CA LEU A 124 5.14 2.11 -1.63
C LEU A 124 4.89 3.27 -2.58
N ARG A 125 5.16 4.52 -2.17
CA ARG A 125 5.08 5.68 -3.07
C ARG A 125 6.09 5.55 -4.20
N GLU A 126 7.32 5.18 -3.89
CA GLU A 126 8.37 4.97 -4.89
C GLU A 126 8.01 3.80 -5.80
N TRP A 127 7.63 2.65 -5.24
CA TRP A 127 7.18 1.48 -6.00
C TRP A 127 5.99 1.80 -6.92
N ARG A 128 4.98 2.53 -6.44
CA ARG A 128 3.82 2.92 -7.26
C ARG A 128 4.26 3.76 -8.46
N ASN A 129 5.17 4.70 -8.25
CA ASN A 129 5.62 5.62 -9.30
C ASN A 129 6.52 4.93 -10.32
N LYS A 130 7.39 4.03 -9.88
CA LYS A 130 8.39 3.39 -10.75
C LYS A 130 7.89 2.10 -11.39
N ILE A 131 6.97 1.38 -10.75
CA ILE A 131 6.58 0.05 -11.21
C ILE A 131 5.08 0.01 -11.48
N SER A 132 4.26 0.21 -10.44
CA SER A 132 2.85 -0.22 -10.51
C SER A 132 1.96 0.63 -11.41
N ALA A 133 2.25 1.92 -11.59
CA ALA A 133 1.38 2.82 -12.35
C ALA A 133 1.80 2.99 -13.81
N HIS A 134 3.10 3.03 -14.08
CA HIS A 134 3.60 3.45 -15.39
C HIS A 134 4.78 2.59 -15.92
N PHE A 135 5.51 1.85 -15.08
CA PHE A 135 6.86 1.34 -15.38
C PHE A 135 7.85 2.46 -15.75
N ALA A 136 8.95 2.59 -15.01
CA ALA A 136 9.85 3.74 -15.10
C ALA A 136 10.41 4.00 -16.53
N PRO A 137 10.72 2.98 -17.36
CA PRO A 137 11.14 3.19 -18.75
C PRO A 137 10.12 3.91 -19.65
N THR A 138 8.83 3.93 -19.29
CA THR A 138 7.81 4.59 -20.12
C THR A 138 7.65 6.08 -19.80
N ASP A 139 8.08 6.51 -18.61
CA ASP A 139 8.03 7.89 -18.11
C ASP A 139 9.22 8.13 -17.15
N PRO A 140 10.48 8.11 -17.65
CA PRO A 140 11.67 8.19 -16.80
C PRO A 140 11.83 9.59 -16.21
N TYR A 141 12.30 9.67 -14.96
CA TYR A 141 12.68 10.93 -14.32
C TYR A 141 14.19 11.16 -14.43
N ASP A 142 14.61 12.43 -14.37
CA ASP A 142 16.04 12.81 -14.38
C ASP A 142 16.88 12.20 -13.25
N SER A 143 16.22 11.70 -12.20
CA SER A 143 16.85 11.04 -11.04
C SER A 143 16.87 9.52 -11.13
N ASP A 144 16.30 8.94 -12.18
CA ASP A 144 16.34 7.49 -12.39
C ASP A 144 17.70 7.05 -12.90
N ASN A 145 18.16 5.94 -12.35
CA ASN A 145 19.37 5.26 -12.82
C ASN A 145 19.01 4.03 -13.67
N MET A 146 19.95 3.59 -14.51
CA MET A 146 19.70 2.51 -15.48
C MET A 146 19.26 1.21 -14.79
N GLY A 147 19.86 0.85 -13.66
CA GLY A 147 19.47 -0.33 -12.89
C GLY A 147 18.01 -0.27 -12.40
N THR A 148 17.53 0.89 -11.96
CA THR A 148 16.14 1.11 -11.55
C THR A 148 15.18 1.02 -12.74
N LEU A 149 15.54 1.62 -13.88
CA LEU A 149 14.72 1.58 -15.09
C LEU A 149 14.51 0.13 -15.55
N GLU A 150 15.60 -0.64 -15.71
CA GLU A 150 15.51 -2.04 -16.12
C GLU A 150 14.82 -2.92 -15.08
N GLN A 151 15.13 -2.75 -13.79
CA GLN A 151 14.48 -3.55 -12.77
C GLN A 151 12.98 -3.27 -12.65
N SER A 152 12.52 -2.08 -13.03
CA SER A 152 11.10 -1.72 -12.88
C SER A 152 10.15 -2.49 -13.80
N VAL A 153 10.67 -3.07 -14.89
CA VAL A 153 9.92 -3.96 -15.80
C VAL A 153 10.14 -5.44 -15.46
N MET A 154 10.89 -5.73 -14.40
CA MET A 154 11.08 -7.07 -13.88
C MET A 154 10.12 -7.33 -12.70
N ASP A 155 9.44 -8.47 -12.72
CA ASP A 155 8.70 -8.98 -11.57
C ASP A 155 9.65 -9.58 -10.53
N ASN A 156 10.46 -8.71 -9.89
CA ASN A 156 11.48 -9.13 -8.94
C ASN A 156 10.89 -9.28 -7.52
N ILE A 157 9.89 -10.14 -7.42
CA ILE A 157 9.29 -10.58 -6.15
C ILE A 157 9.86 -11.94 -5.82
N VAL A 158 10.42 -12.06 -4.62
CA VAL A 158 10.96 -13.31 -4.10
C VAL A 158 10.35 -13.62 -2.76
N PHE A 159 10.29 -14.90 -2.39
CA PHE A 159 9.85 -15.30 -1.06
C PHE A 159 11.06 -15.54 -0.16
N LEU A 160 11.19 -14.68 0.85
CA LEU A 160 12.34 -14.58 1.74
C LEU A 160 11.84 -14.26 3.15
N ASN A 161 12.42 -14.92 4.17
CA ASN A 161 12.04 -14.75 5.57
C ASN A 161 10.52 -14.94 5.78
N ASN A 162 9.96 -15.98 5.17
CA ASN A 162 8.54 -16.34 5.22
C ASN A 162 7.57 -15.31 4.65
N ARG A 163 8.04 -14.40 3.78
CA ARG A 163 7.20 -13.39 3.13
C ARG A 163 7.57 -13.22 1.68
N TYR A 164 6.59 -12.87 0.85
CA TYR A 164 6.91 -12.32 -0.47
C TYR A 164 7.42 -10.88 -0.29
N ARG A 165 8.53 -10.57 -0.94
CA ARG A 165 9.22 -9.28 -0.85
C ARG A 165 9.62 -8.78 -2.22
N THR A 166 9.53 -7.47 -2.42
CA THR A 166 10.08 -6.80 -3.61
C THR A 166 11.57 -6.56 -3.45
N ASN A 167 12.29 -6.53 -4.57
CA ASN A 167 13.66 -6.03 -4.66
C ASN A 167 14.66 -6.58 -3.62
N SER A 168 14.51 -7.85 -3.24
CA SER A 168 15.54 -8.53 -2.45
C SER A 168 16.75 -8.94 -3.30
N LEU A 169 16.64 -8.87 -4.63
CA LEU A 169 17.75 -8.99 -5.59
C LEU A 169 17.89 -7.69 -6.36
N LYS A 170 19.00 -6.99 -6.16
CA LYS A 170 19.28 -5.70 -6.81
C LYS A 170 19.87 -5.93 -8.19
N LEU A 171 19.28 -5.31 -9.22
CA LEU A 171 19.86 -5.33 -10.56
C LEU A 171 20.93 -4.24 -10.70
N THR A 172 22.07 -4.60 -11.30
CA THR A 172 23.09 -3.66 -11.77
C THR A 172 23.10 -3.66 -13.29
N SER A 173 22.85 -2.51 -13.90
CA SER A 173 22.95 -2.31 -15.35
C SER A 173 23.55 -0.94 -15.64
N GLY A 174 24.31 -0.82 -16.73
CA GLY A 174 25.01 0.41 -17.09
C GLY A 174 25.99 0.91 -16.01
N GLY A 175 26.46 0.03 -15.11
CA GLY A 175 27.29 0.40 -13.95
C GLY A 175 26.52 0.97 -12.76
N GLU A 176 25.19 1.11 -12.85
CA GLU A 176 24.33 1.64 -11.80
C GLU A 176 23.48 0.53 -11.17
N THR A 177 23.31 0.58 -9.85
CA THR A 177 22.50 -0.40 -9.11
C THR A 177 21.14 0.18 -8.75
N SER A 178 20.10 -0.61 -8.97
CA SER A 178 18.71 -0.24 -8.67
C SER A 178 18.52 0.23 -7.23
N THR A 179 17.79 1.33 -7.07
CA THR A 179 17.49 1.96 -5.79
C THR A 179 16.10 1.63 -5.27
N LEU A 180 15.32 0.81 -5.99
CA LEU A 180 13.94 0.50 -5.59
C LEU A 180 13.87 -0.02 -4.14
N PRO A 181 12.79 0.21 -3.39
CA PRO A 181 12.71 -0.24 -2.00
C PRO A 181 12.36 -1.74 -1.89
N ASP A 182 12.81 -2.36 -0.79
CA ASP A 182 12.37 -3.70 -0.38
C ASP A 182 11.19 -3.58 0.59
N TRP A 183 10.08 -4.23 0.26
CA TRP A 183 8.88 -4.27 1.11
C TRP A 183 8.04 -5.51 0.83
N SER A 184 7.09 -5.81 1.71
CA SER A 184 6.18 -6.94 1.61
C SER A 184 4.74 -6.49 1.84
N VAL A 185 3.79 -7.02 1.07
CA VAL A 185 2.36 -6.71 1.23
C VAL A 185 1.87 -6.98 2.65
N THR A 186 2.16 -8.16 3.21
CA THR A 186 1.68 -8.54 4.55
C THR A 186 2.37 -7.71 5.63
N GLU A 187 3.68 -7.47 5.50
CA GLU A 187 4.44 -6.66 6.48
C GLU A 187 3.96 -5.21 6.52
N THR A 188 3.77 -4.62 5.34
CA THR A 188 3.26 -3.26 5.22
C THR A 188 1.84 -3.17 5.77
N TYR A 189 0.96 -4.13 5.45
CA TYR A 189 -0.40 -4.13 5.97
C TYR A 189 -0.41 -4.23 7.50
N GLU A 190 0.35 -5.16 8.10
CA GLU A 190 0.47 -5.32 9.56
C GLU A 190 0.95 -4.02 10.23
N LYS A 191 1.97 -3.36 9.67
CA LYS A 191 2.47 -2.06 10.17
C LYS A 191 1.38 -0.98 10.13
N LEU A 192 0.66 -0.87 9.02
CA LEU A 192 -0.33 0.19 8.80
C LEU A 192 -1.66 -0.09 9.49
N THR A 193 -1.96 -1.34 9.83
CA THR A 193 -3.16 -1.75 10.56
C THR A 193 -3.29 -0.98 11.86
N LYS A 194 -2.22 -0.84 12.64
CA LYS A 194 -2.23 -0.06 13.90
C LYS A 194 -2.63 1.40 13.68
N ARG A 195 -2.29 1.96 12.51
CA ARG A 195 -2.57 3.36 12.16
C ARG A 195 -3.98 3.55 11.63
N TYR A 196 -4.44 2.69 10.74
CA TYR A 196 -5.70 2.91 10.03
C TYR A 196 -6.86 2.05 10.54
N TRP A 197 -6.58 0.82 10.99
CA TRP A 197 -7.58 -0.19 11.30
C TRP A 197 -7.16 -1.02 12.54
N PRO A 198 -7.06 -0.44 13.74
CA PRO A 198 -6.46 -1.11 14.90
C PRO A 198 -7.22 -2.37 15.36
N ASN A 199 -8.48 -2.53 14.95
CA ASN A 199 -9.30 -3.69 15.24
C ASN A 199 -9.20 -4.79 14.16
N SER A 200 -8.54 -4.52 13.04
CA SER A 200 -8.30 -5.51 11.99
C SER A 200 -7.11 -6.38 12.38
N GLN A 201 -7.19 -7.67 12.08
CA GLN A 201 -6.08 -8.61 12.25
C GLN A 201 -5.95 -9.45 10.98
N LEU A 202 -4.71 -9.58 10.49
CA LEU A 202 -4.36 -10.60 9.51
C LEU A 202 -4.18 -11.93 10.25
N ASP A 203 -5.29 -12.53 10.67
CA ASP A 203 -5.25 -13.88 11.21
C ASP A 203 -5.47 -14.91 10.11
N PHE A 204 -4.71 -16.00 10.18
CA PHE A 204 -4.78 -17.11 9.24
C PHE A 204 -5.50 -18.26 9.92
N ASP A 205 -6.80 -18.38 9.68
CA ASP A 205 -7.52 -19.62 9.93
C ASP A 205 -8.02 -20.12 8.58
N GLU A 206 -7.46 -21.22 8.08
CA GLU A 206 -7.84 -21.85 6.82
C GLU A 206 -9.35 -22.16 6.73
N ARG A 207 -10.04 -22.21 7.88
CA ARG A 207 -11.48 -22.43 8.01
C ARG A 207 -12.30 -21.15 8.17
N LYS A 208 -11.66 -19.99 8.36
CA LYS A 208 -12.30 -18.69 8.59
C LYS A 208 -11.69 -17.55 7.77
N CYS A 209 -11.44 -17.77 6.47
CA CYS A 209 -11.30 -16.65 5.52
C CYS A 209 -12.64 -15.89 5.36
N ILE A 210 -13.20 -15.41 6.46
CA ILE A 210 -14.31 -14.48 6.50
C ILE A 210 -13.63 -13.12 6.54
N ALA A 211 -13.74 -12.36 5.45
CA ALA A 211 -13.34 -10.95 5.48
C ALA A 211 -13.99 -10.30 6.70
N PRO A 212 -13.27 -9.47 7.49
CA PRO A 212 -13.83 -8.85 8.67
C PRO A 212 -15.15 -8.19 8.28
N ASN A 213 -16.15 -8.41 9.11
CA ASN A 213 -17.48 -7.94 8.82
C ASN A 213 -17.42 -6.41 8.70
N TRP A 214 -18.30 -5.78 7.93
CA TRP A 214 -18.28 -4.32 7.74
C TRP A 214 -18.25 -3.55 9.09
N HIS A 215 -18.87 -4.12 10.11
CA HIS A 215 -18.89 -3.60 11.48
C HIS A 215 -17.54 -3.68 12.23
N ASP A 216 -16.54 -4.40 11.72
CA ASP A 216 -15.21 -4.51 12.34
C ASP A 216 -14.28 -3.37 11.90
N PHE A 217 -14.58 -2.74 10.75
CA PHE A 217 -13.88 -1.54 10.27
C PHE A 217 -14.55 -0.24 10.72
N ILE A 218 -15.80 -0.31 11.18
CA ILE A 218 -16.49 0.81 11.79
C ILE A 218 -16.22 0.79 13.30
N PRO A 219 -15.78 1.90 13.91
CA PRO A 219 -15.73 2.00 15.37
C PRO A 219 -17.10 1.65 15.96
N LYS A 220 -17.15 0.61 16.81
CA LYS A 220 -18.36 0.30 17.58
C LYS A 220 -18.68 1.48 18.51
N PRO A 221 -19.97 1.77 18.73
CA PRO A 221 -20.42 2.91 19.55
C PRO A 221 -19.92 2.86 20.99
#